data_AF-A0A9Q3KDT6-F1
#
_entry.id   AF-A0A9Q3KDT6-F1
#
_cell.length_a   1.000
_cell.length_b   1.000
_cell.length_c   1.000
_cell.angle_alpha   90.00
_cell.angle_beta   90.00
_cell.angle_gamma   90.00
#
_symmetry.space_group_name_H-M   'P 1'
#
loop_
_entity.id
_entity.type
_entity.pdbx_description
1 polymer ?
#
loop_
_entity_poly.entity_id
_entity_poly.type
_entity_poly.pdbx_seq_one_letter_code
_entity_poly.pdbx_strand_id
1 'polypeptide(L)' 'MIQIQEPKSPWEIVHMDWVTELPPGGDRSYNACLVLVDRYSKTPMFLPCHKDDTAMDTAIMIWNKGISHTGLL' A
#
# COMPACT_ATOMS: atom_id res chain seq x y z
N MET A 1 -0.81 -20.87 -20.15
CA MET A 1 0.01 -20.19 -19.13
C MET A 1 -0.24 -18.70 -19.29
N ILE A 2 -0.69 -18.00 -18.25
CA ILE A 2 -0.88 -16.55 -18.32
C ILE A 2 0.50 -15.90 -18.23
N GLN A 3 0.90 -15.16 -19.25
CA GLN A 3 2.12 -14.35 -19.23
C GLN A 3 1.82 -13.07 -18.43
N ILE A 4 2.52 -12.89 -17.32
CA ILE A 4 2.36 -11.71 -16.48
C ILE A 4 3.24 -10.62 -17.06
N GLN A 5 2.62 -9.60 -17.66
CA GLN A 5 3.34 -8.47 -18.26
C GLN A 5 4.23 -7.79 -17.19
N GLU A 6 5.50 -7.57 -17.53
CA GLU A 6 6.42 -6.80 -16.68
C GLU A 6 6.12 -5.29 -16.84
N PRO A 7 6.17 -4.52 -15.75
CA PRO A 7 6.03 -3.07 -15.81
C PRO A 7 7.22 -2.46 -16.56
N LYS A 8 6.96 -1.37 -17.27
CA LYS A 8 7.94 -0.60 -18.04
C LYS A 8 8.42 0.65 -17.31
N SER A 9 7.63 1.13 -16.34
CA SER A 9 7.96 2.28 -15.50
C SER A 9 7.62 2.04 -14.04
N PRO A 10 8.26 2.79 -13.10
CA PRO A 10 7.87 2.78 -11.69
C PRO A 10 6.37 3.02 -11.52
N TRP A 11 5.77 2.30 -10.57
CA TRP A 11 4.39 2.46 -10.12
C TRP A 11 3.29 2.08 -11.14
N GLU A 12 3.65 1.47 -12.28
CA GLU A 12 2.68 0.99 -13.28
C GLU A 12 1.90 -0.24 -12.78
N ILE A 13 2.56 -1.11 -12.03
CA ILE A 13 1.95 -2.28 -11.41
C ILE A 13 2.37 -2.30 -9.94
N VAL A 14 1.38 -2.30 -9.05
CA VAL A 14 1.59 -2.40 -7.61
C VAL A 14 1.05 -3.72 -7.08
N HIS A 15 1.82 -4.37 -6.23
CA HIS A 15 1.33 -5.45 -5.38
C HIS A 15 0.92 -4.87 -4.04
N MET A 16 -0.21 -5.34 -3.51
CA MET A 16 -0.71 -4.87 -2.22
C MET A 16 -0.99 -6.07 -1.33
N ASP A 17 -0.64 -5.96 -0.05
CA ASP A 17 -0.99 -6.95 0.95
C ASP A 17 -1.16 -6.31 2.33
N TRP A 18 -2.00 -6.90 3.18
CA TRP A 18 -2.22 -6.44 4.54
C TRP A 18 -1.47 -7.31 5.53
N VAL A 19 -0.67 -6.67 6.38
CA VAL A 19 -0.13 -7.26 7.60
C VAL A 19 -1.04 -6.86 8.75
N THR A 20 -1.82 -7.80 9.26
CA THR A 20 -2.80 -7.58 10.35
C THR A 20 -2.31 -8.16 11.68
N GLU A 21 -3.11 -7.96 12.75
CA GLU A 21 -2.82 -8.45 14.11
C GLU A 21 -1.48 -7.96 14.68
N LEU A 22 -1.09 -6.74 14.31
CA LEU A 22 0.05 -6.07 14.92
C LEU A 22 -0.35 -5.50 16.28
N PRO A 23 0.56 -5.48 17.27
CA PRO A 23 0.33 -4.74 18.51
C PRO A 23 0.00 -3.27 18.21
N PRO A 24 -0.99 -2.66 18.88
CA PRO A 24 -1.33 -1.26 18.67
C PRO A 24 -0.11 -0.35 18.88
N GLY A 25 0.19 0.49 17.89
CA GLY A 25 1.40 1.31 17.85
C GLY A 25 1.18 2.77 17.50
N GLY A 26 2.04 3.64 18.06
CA GLY A 26 2.04 5.08 17.84
C GLY A 26 0.83 5.82 18.42
N ASP A 27 0.76 7.13 18.19
CA ASP A 27 -0.25 8.01 18.78
C ASP A 27 -1.69 7.68 18.36
N ARG A 28 -1.85 6.94 17.25
CA ARG A 28 -3.16 6.54 16.70
C ARG A 28 -3.49 5.06 16.90
N SER A 29 -2.65 4.32 17.63
CA SER A 29 -2.88 2.90 17.96
C SER A 29 -3.17 2.04 16.72
N TYR A 30 -2.42 2.25 15.63
CA TYR A 30 -2.57 1.45 14.42
C TYR A 30 -2.23 -0.02 14.73
N ASN A 31 -3.01 -0.95 14.20
CA ASN A 31 -2.92 -2.39 14.48
C ASN A 31 -2.77 -3.24 13.20
N ALA A 32 -2.65 -2.59 12.05
CA ALA A 32 -2.39 -3.20 10.76
C ALA A 32 -1.48 -2.29 9.91
N CYS A 33 -0.94 -2.87 8.85
CA CYS A 33 -0.14 -2.16 7.86
C CYS A 33 -0.50 -2.65 6.46
N LEU A 34 -0.88 -1.72 5.58
CA LEU A 34 -1.00 -1.97 4.15
C LEU A 34 0.39 -1.80 3.52
N VAL A 35 0.89 -2.86 2.90
CA VAL A 35 2.16 -2.85 2.17
C VAL A 35 1.87 -2.70 0.70
N LEU A 36 2.31 -1.60 0.10
CA LEU A 36 2.31 -1.40 -1.35
C LEU A 36 3.72 -1.65 -1.87
N VAL A 37 3.87 -2.45 -2.92
CA VAL A 37 5.16 -2.74 -3.54
C VAL A 37 5.09 -2.38 -5.01
N ASP A 38 5.92 -1.43 -5.44
CA ASP A 38 6.13 -1.18 -6.86
C ASP A 38 6.81 -2.39 -7.49
N ARG A 39 6.16 -3.04 -8.45
CA ARG A 39 6.70 -4.23 -9.08
C ARG A 39 7.96 -3.93 -9.90
N TYR A 40 8.09 -2.71 -10.43
CA TYR A 40 9.23 -2.30 -11.26
C TYR A 40 10.49 -2.13 -10.40
N SER A 41 10.46 -1.21 -9.43
CA SER A 41 11.62 -0.89 -8.58
C SER A 41 11.81 -1.83 -7.38
N LYS A 42 10.81 -2.65 -7.06
CA LYS A 42 10.72 -3.44 -5.80
C LYS A 42 10.67 -2.57 -4.54
N THR A 43 10.37 -1.28 -4.68
CA THR A 43 10.32 -0.35 -3.55
C THR A 43 9.01 -0.58 -2.77
N PRO A 44 9.09 -0.90 -1.47
CA PRO A 44 7.92 -0.99 -0.62
C PRO A 44 7.53 0.37 -0.06
N MET A 45 6.24 0.53 0.19
CA MET A 45 5.64 1.61 0.97
C MET A 45 4.75 0.99 2.04
N PHE A 46 4.98 1.40 3.28
CA PHE A 46 4.27 0.91 4.45
C PHE A 46 3.27 1.96 4.90
N LEU A 47 1.98 1.64 4.79
CA LEU A 47 0.89 2.53 5.18
C LEU A 47 0.25 1.98 6.47
N PRO A 48 0.51 2.60 7.64
CA PRO A 48 -0.11 2.17 8.88
C PRO A 48 -1.62 2.44 8.85
N CYS A 49 -2.39 1.42 9.24
CA CYS A 49 -3.83 1.37 9.09
C CYS A 49 -4.48 0.55 10.23
N HIS A 50 -5.79 0.41 10.18
CA HIS A 50 -6.53 -0.42 11.12
C HIS A 50 -7.08 -1.67 10.42
N LYS A 51 -7.14 -2.79 11.13
CA LYS A 51 -7.58 -4.08 10.56
C LYS A 51 -9.05 -4.08 10.14
N ASP A 52 -9.82 -3.15 10.67
CA ASP A 52 -11.24 -2.92 10.42
C ASP A 52 -11.49 -1.73 9.47
N ASP A 53 -10.43 -1.17 8.86
CA ASP A 53 -10.56 -0.14 7.82
C ASP A 53 -11.43 -0.63 6.65
N THR A 54 -12.37 0.21 6.23
CA THR A 54 -13.23 -0.11 5.11
C THR A 54 -12.49 0.04 3.77
N ALA A 55 -13.12 -0.43 2.68
CA ALA A 55 -12.62 -0.17 1.33
C ALA A 55 -12.49 1.34 1.04
N MET A 56 -13.38 2.16 1.60
CA MET A 56 -13.33 3.62 1.43
C MET A 56 -12.14 4.22 2.20
N ASP A 57 -11.92 3.80 3.44
CA ASP A 57 -10.77 4.25 4.25
C ASP A 57 -9.44 3.89 3.57
N THR A 58 -9.36 2.67 3.03
CA THR A 58 -8.22 2.21 2.23
C THR A 58 -8.00 3.08 1.00
N ALA A 59 -9.05 3.35 0.21
CA ALA A 59 -8.94 4.18 -0.99
C ALA A 59 -8.47 5.60 -0.68
N ILE A 60 -9.03 6.22 0.37
CA ILE A 60 -8.63 7.55 0.83
C ILE A 60 -7.18 7.55 1.32
N MET A 61 -6.76 6.50 2.03
CA MET A 61 -5.39 6.36 2.51
C MET A 61 -4.39 6.24 1.36
N ILE A 62 -4.67 5.40 0.36
CA ILE A 62 -3.84 5.26 -0.84
C ILE A 62 -3.78 6.58 -1.61
N TRP A 63 -4.90 7.27 -1.77
CA TRP A 63 -4.94 8.57 -2.45
C TRP A 63 -4.08 9.61 -1.74
N ASN A 64 -4.27 9.79 -0.43
CA ASN A 64 -3.60 10.85 0.32
C ASN A 64 -2.12 10.57 0.59
N LYS A 65 -1.79 9.32 0.93
CA LYS A 65 -0.44 8.93 1.36
C LYS A 65 0.35 8.18 0.28
N GLY A 66 -0.34 7.33 -0.49
CA GLY A 66 0.27 6.51 -1.53
C GLY A 66 0.64 7.33 -2.76
N ILE A 67 -0.34 7.91 -3.43
CA ILE A 67 -0.15 8.63 -4.69
C ILE A 67 0.82 9.81 -4.53
N SER A 68 0.67 10.60 -3.46
CA SER A 68 1.57 11.71 -3.11
C SER A 68 3.06 11.30 -3.03
N HIS A 69 3.36 10.07 -2.64
CA HIS A 69 4.73 9.56 -2.55
C HIS A 69 5.28 9.10 -3.91
N THR A 70 4.42 8.58 -4.78
CA THR A 70 4.83 8.05 -6.10
C THR A 70 5.19 9.13 -7.12
N GLY A 71 4.72 10.37 -6.91
CA GLY A 71 4.82 11.43 -7.90
C GLY A 71 3.92 11.23 -9.12
N LEU A 72 2.99 10.25 -9.07
CA LEU A 72 1.96 10.03 -10.08
C LEU A 72 0.82 11.04 -9.92
N LEU A 73 1.06 12.31 -10.25
CA LEU A 73 0.04 13.35 -10.44
C LEU A 73 0.50 14.37 -11.48
#